data_AF-A0AAW7STF8-F1
#
_entry.id   AF-A0AAW7STF8-F1
#
_cell.length_a   1.000
_cell.length_b   1.000
_cell.length_c   1.000
_cell.angle_alpha   90.00
_cell.angle_beta   90.00
_cell.angle_gamma   90.00
#
_symmetry.space_group_name_H-M   'P 1'
#
loop_
_entity.id
_entity.type
_entity.pdbx_description
1 polymer ?
#
loop_
_entity_poly.entity_id
_entity_poly.type
_entity_poly.pdbx_seq_one_letter_code
_entity_poly.pdbx_strand_id
1 'polypeptide(L)' 'MNKGEFEMLLFAIARIHLNIDTLETRHSDRLDFHDCAVWCIRDALAAAFDAGVVHGRGAAAR' A
#
# COMPACT_ATOMS: atom_id res chain seq x y z
N MET A 1 -3.98 14.66 -1.33
CA MET A 1 -3.85 13.74 -0.20
C MET A 1 -2.67 14.25 0.59
N ASN A 2 -2.81 14.44 1.89
CA ASN A 2 -1.67 14.82 2.73
C ASN A 2 -0.79 13.59 3.02
N LYS A 3 0.39 13.80 3.63
CA LYS A 3 1.34 12.72 3.90
C LYS A 3 0.73 11.62 4.78
N GLY A 4 0.00 11.96 5.84
CA GLY A 4 -0.59 10.97 6.75
C GLY A 4 -1.66 10.11 6.08
N GLU A 5 -2.52 10.72 5.26
CA GLU A 5 -3.51 9.99 4.46
C GLU A 5 -2.85 9.02 3.47
N PHE A 6 -1.70 9.40 2.91
CA PHE A 6 -0.94 8.52 2.01
C PHE A 6 -0.35 7.31 2.73
N GLU A 7 0.24 7.50 3.90
CA GLU A 7 0.75 6.38 4.72
C GLU A 7 -0.36 5.42 5.12
N MET A 8 -1.53 5.95 5.52
CA MET A 8 -2.70 5.12 5.86
C MET A 8 -3.19 4.28 4.66
N LEU A 9 -3.17 4.85 3.46
CA LEU A 9 -3.52 4.14 2.23
C LEU A 9 -2.53 3.01 1.95
N LEU A 10 -1.22 3.29 2.04
CA LEU A 10 -0.18 2.27 1.83
C LEU A 10 -0.32 1.12 2.84
N PHE A 11 -0.55 1.45 4.11
CA PHE A 11 -0.80 0.47 5.16
C PHE A 11 -2.01 -0.42 4.85
N ALA A 12 -3.12 0.19 4.42
CA ALA A 12 -4.32 -0.56 4.06
C ALA A 12 -4.09 -1.53 2.89
N ILE A 13 -3.39 -1.08 1.85
CA ILE A 13 -3.05 -1.92 0.69
C ILE A 13 -2.13 -3.07 1.10
N ALA A 14 -1.08 -2.80 1.87
CA ALA A 14 -0.15 -3.82 2.35
C ALA A 14 -0.87 -4.88 3.21
N ARG A 15 -1.77 -4.44 4.10
CA ARG A 15 -2.54 -5.36 4.95
C ARG A 15 -3.49 -6.25 4.15
N ILE A 16 -4.21 -5.68 3.18
CA ILE A 16 -5.21 -6.41 2.39
C ILE A 16 -4.55 -7.38 1.41
N HIS A 17 -3.51 -6.94 0.69
CA HIS A 17 -2.97 -7.70 -0.44
C HIS A 17 -1.73 -8.51 -0.09
N LEU A 18 -0.90 -8.04 0.87
CA LEU A 18 0.38 -8.67 1.22
C LEU A 18 0.35 -9.35 2.59
N ASN A 19 -0.72 -9.18 3.37
CA ASN A 19 -0.83 -9.65 4.76
C ASN A 19 0.34 -9.15 5.64
N ILE A 20 0.70 -7.87 5.46
CA ILE A 20 1.74 -7.18 6.22
C ILE A 20 1.07 -6.18 7.16
N ASP A 21 1.26 -6.35 8.47
CA ASP A 21 0.57 -5.56 9.50
C ASP A 21 1.21 -4.20 9.78
N THR A 22 2.41 -3.92 9.27
CA THR A 22 3.06 -2.59 9.34
C THR A 22 4.12 -2.43 8.26
N LEU A 23 4.29 -1.19 7.77
CA LEU A 23 5.36 -0.83 6.83
C LEU A 23 6.52 -0.09 7.52
N GLU A 24 6.49 0.01 8.85
CA GLU A 24 7.59 0.56 9.63
C GLU A 24 8.76 -0.43 9.67
N THR A 25 10.00 0.05 9.48
CA THR A 25 11.20 -0.78 9.67
C THR A 25 11.37 -1.14 11.14
N ARG A 26 11.54 -2.44 11.43
CA ARG A 26 11.66 -2.98 12.79
C ARG A 26 13.06 -3.51 13.11
N HIS A 27 13.98 -3.49 12.15
CA HIS A 27 15.34 -3.98 12.28
C HIS A 27 15.40 -5.45 12.76
N SER A 28 14.52 -6.29 12.21
CA SER A 28 14.41 -7.70 12.53
C SER A 28 14.00 -8.50 11.31
N ASP A 29 14.84 -9.46 10.90
CA ASP A 29 14.61 -10.24 9.69
C ASP A 29 13.20 -10.85 9.62
N ARG A 30 12.77 -11.50 10.71
CA ARG A 30 11.45 -12.17 10.77
C ARG A 30 10.26 -11.19 10.78
N LEU A 31 10.49 -9.91 11.04
CA LEU A 31 9.45 -8.88 11.07
C LEU A 31 9.47 -7.98 9.84
N ASP A 32 10.61 -7.87 9.15
CA ASP A 32 10.80 -6.96 8.01
C ASP A 32 10.81 -7.69 6.65
N PHE A 33 11.06 -9.00 6.62
CA PHE A 33 11.07 -9.79 5.39
C PHE A 33 9.84 -10.70 5.33
N HIS A 34 9.12 -10.63 4.21
CA HIS A 34 7.87 -11.35 3.98
C HIS A 34 7.93 -12.12 2.67
N ASP A 35 7.66 -13.42 2.72
CA ASP A 35 7.42 -14.22 1.54
C ASP A 35 6.03 -13.88 0.97
N CYS A 36 6.01 -13.24 -0.19
CA CYS A 36 4.78 -12.82 -0.86
C CYS A 36 4.66 -13.51 -2.21
N ALA A 37 3.49 -14.07 -2.49
CA ALA A 37 3.23 -14.60 -3.81
C ALA A 37 3.21 -13.47 -4.85
N VAL A 38 3.70 -13.73 -6.06
CA VAL A 38 3.82 -12.72 -7.12
C VAL A 38 2.47 -12.12 -7.55
N TRP A 39 1.37 -12.87 -7.40
CA TRP A 39 0.02 -12.36 -7.66
C TRP A 39 -0.45 -11.37 -6.57
N CYS A 40 -0.12 -11.60 -5.30
CA CYS A 40 -0.40 -10.66 -4.22
C CYS A 40 0.34 -9.33 -4.43
N ILE A 41 1.60 -9.39 -4.86
CA ILE A 41 2.40 -8.20 -5.21
C ILE A 41 1.74 -7.44 -6.37
N ARG A 42 1.35 -8.14 -7.44
CA ARG A 42 0.64 -7.53 -8.57
C ARG A 42 -0.65 -6.84 -8.12
N ASP A 43 -1.45 -7.50 -7.29
CA ASP A 43 -2.74 -6.97 -6.85
C ASP A 43 -2.55 -5.74 -5.95
N ALA A 44 -1.53 -5.72 -5.08
CA ALA A 44 -1.16 -4.55 -4.28
C ALA A 44 -0.75 -3.35 -5.17
N LEU A 45 0.07 -3.60 -6.20
CA LEU A 45 0.51 -2.56 -7.14
C LEU A 45 -0.66 -2.00 -7.96
N ALA A 46 -1.58 -2.87 -8.41
CA ALA A 46 -2.78 -2.45 -9.11
C ALA A 46 -3.68 -1.57 -8.22
N ALA A 47 -3.92 -1.99 -6.97
CA ALA A 47 -4.70 -1.22 -6.01
C ALA A 47 -4.07 0.16 -5.72
N ALA A 48 -2.74 0.23 -5.59
CA ALA A 48 -2.03 1.49 -5.41
C ALA A 48 -2.18 2.43 -6.61
N PHE A 49 -2.08 1.90 -7.83
CA PHE A 49 -2.27 2.68 -9.06
C PHE A 49 -3.70 3.21 -9.16
N ASP A 50 -4.69 2.36 -8.96
CA ASP A 50 -6.11 2.73 -9.04
C ASP A 50 -6.47 3.81 -8.01
N ALA A 51 -5.98 3.68 -6.77
CA ALA A 51 -6.15 4.71 -5.75
C ALA A 51 -5.55 6.05 -6.18
N GLY A 52 -4.37 6.04 -6.82
CA GLY A 52 -3.75 7.23 -7.41
C GLY A 52 -4.60 7.85 -8.53
N VAL A 53 -5.16 7.04 -9.43
CA VAL A 53 -6.05 7.50 -10.51
C VAL A 53 -7.31 8.15 -9.95
N VAL A 54 -7.96 7.51 -8.97
CA VAL A 54 -9.15 8.06 -8.29
C VAL A 54 -8.81 9.38 -7.61
N HIS A 55 -7.67 9.45 -6.91
CA HIS A 55 -7.22 10.69 -6.28
C HIS A 55 -7.02 11.83 -7.29
N GLY A 56 -6.32 11.56 -8.39
CA GLY A 56 -6.07 12.54 -9.45
C GLY A 56 -7.35 13.02 -10.15
N ARG A 57 -8.29 12.11 -10.44
CA ARG A 57 -9.60 12.46 -11.01
C ARG A 57 -10.42 13.33 -10.05
N GLY A 58 -10.42 13.00 -8.76
CA GLY A 58 -11.10 13.78 -7.73
C GLY A 58 -10.49 15.16 -7.50
N ALA A 59 -9.19 15.34 -7.80
CA ALA A 59 -8.53 16.64 -7.76
C ALA A 59 -8.83 17.50 -9.00
N ALA A 60 -8.92 16.89 -10.19
CA ALA A 60 -9.24 17.60 -11.43
C ALA A 60 -10.72 18.02 -11.55
N ALA A 61 -11.61 17.40 -10.78
CA ALA A 61 -13.03 17.71 -10.72
C ALA A 61 -13.41 18.78 -9.66
N ARG A 62 -12.41 19.36 -8.98
CA ARG A 62 -12.55 20.42 -7.97
C ARG A 62 -11.99 21.72 -8.50
#